data_AF-A0A7K4NLC2-F1
#
_entry.id   AF-A0A7K4NLC2-F1
#
_cell.length_a   1.000
_cell.length_b   1.000
_cell.length_c   1.000
_cell.angle_alpha   90.00
_cell.angle_beta   90.00
_cell.angle_gamma   90.00
#
_symmetry.space_group_name_H-M   'P 1'
#
loop_
_entity.id
_entity.type
_entity.pdbx_description
1 polymer ?
#
loop_
_entity_poly.entity_id
_entity_poly.type
_entity_poly.pdbx_seq_one_letter_code
_entity_poly.pdbx_strand_id
1 'polypeptide(L)'
;MRYKYQTPEWHDEVVRSIGKGTLEGISVDFNLFLKNYFYNQFSSAPNYLFGFDNKVNSSLIPFIPYIGLIPVLGGTVYILKIRPNKINSIVFVSVSSLTAFLIFLVGDFDTHFFAIVIMPLLVLGIINFRNANRNFTPLLILPVVFTITLSIIHLRAPEHFLIILISIIAISAIFIMEVIPKIIRIKTKNYDDLFSGNVKIIIIIIISLILVGNLGYSYVTFKISSSGIPFTNIQDEISFISQNRQIEQVGLDWKPLIDELKKQPGIEESVIMSSYFYLSYHIQSKSVFATFNEGPENDSIENYILRKNWNDIELMNSNIRSNPIDRHNIIKPTPDYIIYTPTTSYLKTEGWQPPDQLEYLKILSDPNNKEIPPNFELIYQSDLPQKVIVYKINYD
;
A
#
# COMPACT_ATOMS: atom_id res chain seq x y z
N MET A 1 -3.54 6.03 -9.58
CA MET A 1 -4.77 5.26 -9.29
C MET A 1 -4.38 3.82 -8.99
N ARG A 2 -5.03 3.13 -8.03
CA ARG A 2 -4.90 1.66 -7.96
C ARG A 2 -5.79 1.09 -9.07
N TYR A 3 -5.22 0.33 -9.99
CA TYR A 3 -5.96 -0.31 -11.06
C TYR A 3 -6.40 -1.69 -10.59
N LYS A 4 -7.59 -1.75 -10.01
CA LYS A 4 -8.21 -3.02 -9.62
C LYS A 4 -8.75 -3.73 -10.86
N TYR A 5 -9.38 -2.98 -11.75
CA TYR A 5 -9.92 -3.43 -13.03
C TYR A 5 -9.05 -2.89 -14.17
N GLN A 6 -8.54 -3.74 -15.04
CA GLN A 6 -7.76 -3.33 -16.21
C GLN A 6 -7.76 -4.43 -17.28
N THR A 7 -7.37 -4.10 -18.53
CA THR A 7 -7.01 -5.08 -19.57
C THR A 7 -5.57 -4.82 -20.01
N PRO A 8 -4.89 -5.78 -20.67
CA PRO A 8 -3.54 -5.56 -21.19
C PRO A 8 -3.46 -4.38 -22.16
N GLU A 9 -4.40 -4.28 -23.09
CA GLU A 9 -4.42 -3.21 -24.09
C GLU A 9 -4.58 -1.84 -23.44
N TRP A 10 -5.49 -1.74 -22.45
CA TRP A 10 -5.68 -0.52 -21.69
C TRP A 10 -4.44 -0.16 -20.87
N HIS A 11 -3.82 -1.16 -20.22
CA HIS A 11 -2.60 -0.95 -19.44
C HIS A 11 -1.49 -0.38 -20.31
N ASP A 12 -1.24 -0.99 -21.47
CA ASP A 12 -0.20 -0.58 -22.40
C ASP A 12 -0.43 0.83 -22.94
N GLU A 13 -1.68 1.20 -23.20
CA GLU A 13 -2.02 2.53 -23.70
C GLU A 13 -1.90 3.60 -22.59
N VAL A 14 -2.31 3.28 -21.35
CA VAL A 14 -2.09 4.15 -20.19
C VAL A 14 -0.59 4.33 -19.93
N VAL A 15 0.19 3.26 -20.03
CA VAL A 15 1.65 3.29 -19.91
C VAL A 15 2.23 4.20 -21.00
N ARG A 16 1.83 4.05 -22.27
CA ARG A 16 2.22 4.94 -23.38
C ARG A 16 1.76 6.40 -23.23
N SER A 17 0.80 6.67 -22.36
CA SER A 17 0.35 8.04 -22.04
C SER A 17 1.18 8.73 -20.94
N ILE A 18 2.06 7.99 -20.24
CA ILE A 18 2.93 8.56 -19.20
C ILE A 18 3.77 9.69 -19.79
N GLY A 19 3.79 10.82 -19.10
CA GLY A 19 4.51 12.03 -19.53
C GLY A 19 3.74 12.96 -20.46
N LYS A 20 2.61 12.53 -21.02
CA LYS A 20 1.77 13.38 -21.88
C LYS A 20 0.72 14.19 -21.09
N GLY A 21 0.26 13.63 -19.97
CA GLY A 21 -0.56 14.35 -18.98
C GLY A 21 -1.60 13.43 -18.32
N THR A 22 -2.10 13.81 -17.15
CA THR A 22 -3.10 12.99 -16.43
C THR A 22 -4.40 12.84 -17.22
N LEU A 23 -4.79 13.85 -18.00
CA LEU A 23 -6.02 13.81 -18.80
C LEU A 23 -5.95 12.81 -19.95
N GLU A 24 -4.79 12.62 -20.59
CA GLU A 24 -4.63 11.58 -21.62
C GLU A 24 -4.83 10.20 -21.04
N GLY A 25 -4.21 9.89 -19.89
CA GLY A 25 -4.40 8.62 -19.20
C GLY A 25 -5.86 8.35 -18.80
N ILE A 26 -6.59 9.38 -18.36
CA ILE A 26 -8.03 9.28 -18.05
C ILE A 26 -8.85 9.01 -19.31
N SER A 27 -8.45 9.58 -20.45
CA SER A 27 -9.20 9.52 -21.71
C SER A 27 -8.99 8.22 -22.48
N VAL A 28 -7.98 7.41 -22.14
CA VAL A 28 -7.72 6.10 -22.76
C VAL A 28 -8.98 5.22 -22.72
N ASP A 29 -9.59 5.10 -21.54
CA ASP A 29 -10.93 4.53 -21.39
C ASP A 29 -11.58 5.19 -20.17
N PHE A 30 -12.47 6.14 -20.44
CA PHE A 30 -13.12 6.90 -19.38
C PHE A 30 -14.04 6.04 -18.51
N ASN A 31 -14.67 5.00 -19.07
CA ASN A 31 -15.56 4.12 -18.31
C ASN A 31 -14.77 3.26 -17.33
N LEU A 32 -13.65 2.69 -17.81
CA LEU A 32 -12.75 1.90 -16.96
C LEU A 32 -12.05 2.77 -15.91
N PHE A 33 -11.71 4.01 -16.25
CA PHE A 33 -11.27 5.01 -15.28
C PHE A 33 -12.33 5.23 -14.20
N LEU A 34 -13.58 5.55 -14.57
CA LEU A 34 -14.66 5.78 -13.59
C LEU A 34 -14.87 4.56 -12.68
N LYS A 35 -14.82 3.35 -13.24
CA LYS A 35 -14.93 2.11 -12.46
C LYS A 35 -13.84 2.00 -11.38
N ASN A 36 -12.58 2.23 -11.76
CA ASN A 36 -11.48 2.24 -10.78
C ASN A 36 -11.55 3.43 -9.82
N TYR A 37 -12.07 4.58 -10.26
CA TYR A 37 -12.20 5.78 -9.45
C TYR A 37 -13.17 5.52 -8.30
N PHE A 38 -14.34 4.97 -8.60
CA PHE A 38 -15.34 4.64 -7.59
C PHE A 38 -14.87 3.50 -6.68
N TYR A 39 -14.16 2.50 -7.21
CA TYR A 39 -13.51 1.48 -6.38
C TYR A 39 -12.52 2.08 -5.39
N ASN A 40 -11.68 3.00 -5.83
CA ASN A 40 -10.73 3.64 -4.93
C ASN A 40 -11.44 4.51 -3.88
N GLN A 41 -12.49 5.23 -4.27
CA GLN A 41 -13.23 6.13 -3.39
C GLN A 41 -14.04 5.38 -2.32
N PHE A 42 -14.74 4.29 -2.69
CA PHE A 42 -15.75 3.65 -1.84
C PHE A 42 -15.37 2.26 -1.34
N SER A 43 -14.28 1.66 -1.83
CA SER A 43 -13.77 0.37 -1.34
C SER A 43 -12.34 0.52 -0.84
N SER A 44 -11.40 0.91 -1.70
CA SER A 44 -9.98 0.90 -1.33
C SER A 44 -9.62 1.91 -0.24
N ALA A 45 -10.03 3.17 -0.34
CA ALA A 45 -9.70 4.19 0.65
C ALA A 45 -10.33 3.89 2.03
N PRO A 46 -11.63 3.56 2.13
CA PRO A 46 -12.23 3.12 3.39
C PRO A 46 -11.52 1.90 3.99
N ASN A 47 -11.14 0.90 3.17
CA ASN A 47 -10.40 -0.27 3.65
C ASN A 47 -9.08 0.11 4.32
N TYR A 48 -8.32 1.04 3.73
CA TYR A 48 -7.05 1.51 4.30
C TYR A 48 -7.23 2.38 5.56
N LEU A 49 -8.28 3.20 5.60
CA LEU A 49 -8.52 4.11 6.73
C LEU A 49 -9.14 3.41 7.94
N PHE A 50 -9.93 2.36 7.73
CA PHE A 50 -10.74 1.73 8.78
C PHE A 50 -10.55 0.21 8.92
N GLY A 51 -9.65 -0.39 8.13
CA GLY A 51 -9.16 -1.75 8.34
C GLY A 51 -10.14 -2.85 7.99
N PHE A 52 -10.83 -2.76 6.86
CA PHE A 52 -11.85 -3.76 6.48
C PHE A 52 -11.23 -5.10 6.03
N ASP A 53 -10.06 -5.06 5.36
CA ASP A 53 -9.39 -6.24 4.76
C ASP A 53 -7.96 -6.51 5.32
N ASN A 54 -7.61 -5.96 6.49
CA ASN A 54 -6.42 -6.31 7.30
C ASN A 54 -5.01 -6.28 6.66
N LYS A 55 -4.78 -5.65 5.50
CA LYS A 55 -3.44 -5.59 4.87
C LYS A 55 -2.61 -4.37 5.30
N VAL A 56 -3.21 -3.19 5.24
CA VAL A 56 -2.63 -1.91 5.68
C VAL A 56 -3.75 -1.13 6.33
N ASN A 57 -3.55 -0.68 7.57
CA ASN A 57 -4.62 -0.15 8.40
C ASN A 57 -4.18 1.13 9.12
N SER A 58 -4.90 2.22 8.90
CA SER A 58 -4.70 3.52 9.55
C SER A 58 -5.79 3.85 10.59
N SER A 59 -6.62 2.86 10.93
CA SER A 59 -7.69 2.99 11.92
C SER A 59 -7.12 3.32 13.30
N LEU A 60 -7.83 4.19 14.05
CA LEU A 60 -7.53 4.43 15.46
C LEU A 60 -7.62 3.14 16.30
N ILE A 61 -8.46 2.21 15.87
CA ILE A 61 -8.71 0.92 16.54
C ILE A 61 -8.45 -0.15 15.47
N PRO A 62 -7.17 -0.53 15.24
CA PRO A 62 -6.82 -1.41 14.12
C PRO A 62 -7.09 -2.89 14.41
N PHE A 63 -7.22 -3.26 15.68
CA PHE A 63 -7.43 -4.64 16.14
C PHE A 63 -8.90 -5.11 16.06
N ILE A 64 -9.85 -4.23 15.76
CA ILE A 64 -11.24 -4.59 15.45
C ILE A 64 -11.66 -3.86 14.16
N PRO A 65 -11.92 -4.58 13.06
CA PRO A 65 -12.41 -3.98 11.82
C PRO A 65 -13.65 -3.12 12.05
N TYR A 66 -13.81 -2.05 11.27
CA TYR A 66 -14.95 -1.12 11.29
C TYR A 66 -15.12 -0.27 12.56
N ILE A 67 -14.62 -0.69 13.73
CA ILE A 67 -14.85 0.04 14.98
C ILE A 67 -14.23 1.44 14.96
N GLY A 68 -13.06 1.61 14.32
CA GLY A 68 -12.43 2.93 14.16
C GLY A 68 -13.24 3.93 13.34
N LEU A 69 -14.23 3.49 12.56
CA LEU A 69 -15.13 4.37 11.82
C LEU A 69 -16.06 5.15 12.76
N ILE A 70 -16.54 4.51 13.83
CA ILE A 70 -17.50 5.09 14.79
C ILE A 70 -17.02 6.43 15.38
N PRO A 71 -15.80 6.54 15.95
CA PRO A 71 -15.35 7.80 16.52
C PRO A 71 -15.17 8.90 15.46
N VAL A 72 -14.79 8.55 14.23
CA VAL A 72 -14.69 9.53 13.13
C VAL A 72 -16.07 10.06 12.72
N LEU A 73 -17.04 9.17 12.48
CA LEU A 73 -18.38 9.59 12.08
C LEU A 73 -19.09 10.34 13.20
N GLY A 74 -19.02 9.84 14.43
CA GLY A 74 -19.62 10.48 15.60
C GLY A 74 -19.01 11.86 15.89
N GLY A 75 -17.68 11.99 15.78
CA GLY A 75 -17.00 13.28 15.91
C GLY A 75 -17.41 14.25 14.81
N THR A 76 -17.52 13.77 13.57
CA THR A 76 -17.98 14.57 12.42
C THR A 76 -19.39 15.11 12.64
N VAL A 77 -20.33 14.24 13.05
CA VAL A 77 -21.72 14.60 13.39
C VAL A 77 -21.76 15.67 14.48
N TYR A 78 -20.90 15.54 15.50
CA TYR A 78 -20.79 16.49 16.59
C TYR A 78 -20.24 17.85 16.15
N ILE A 79 -19.14 17.89 15.39
CA ILE A 79 -18.53 19.14 14.91
C ILE A 79 -19.51 19.91 14.02
N LEU A 80 -20.23 19.20 13.14
CA LEU A 80 -21.25 19.77 12.26
C LEU A 80 -22.55 20.13 13.00
N LYS A 81 -22.68 19.78 14.29
CA LYS A 81 -23.86 19.99 15.13
C LYS A 81 -25.14 19.42 14.50
N ILE A 82 -25.04 18.28 13.82
CA ILE A 82 -26.20 17.61 13.20
C ILE A 82 -27.10 17.09 14.31
N ARG A 83 -28.33 17.63 14.39
CA ARG A 83 -29.34 17.19 15.37
C ARG A 83 -30.31 16.21 14.71
N PRO A 84 -30.83 15.19 15.43
CA PRO A 84 -31.85 14.28 14.93
C PRO A 84 -33.23 14.95 14.94
N ASN A 85 -33.39 16.01 14.13
CA ASN A 85 -34.67 16.66 13.91
C ASN A 85 -35.35 16.06 12.65
N LYS A 86 -36.64 16.36 12.47
CA LYS A 86 -37.43 15.82 11.35
C LYS A 86 -36.76 16.01 10.00
N ILE A 87 -36.18 17.19 9.74
CA ILE A 87 -35.54 17.52 8.45
C ILE A 87 -34.28 16.67 8.25
N ASN A 88 -33.35 16.68 9.21
CA ASN A 88 -32.10 15.93 9.11
C ASN A 88 -32.35 14.41 9.04
N SER A 89 -33.34 13.90 9.76
CA SER A 89 -33.74 12.49 9.68
C SER A 89 -34.33 12.13 8.31
N ILE A 90 -35.17 12.99 7.73
CA ILE A 90 -35.69 12.78 6.36
C ILE A 90 -34.54 12.78 5.36
N VAL A 91 -33.63 13.76 5.42
CA VAL A 91 -32.47 13.81 4.52
C VAL A 91 -31.60 12.57 4.66
N PHE A 92 -31.29 12.15 5.89
CA PHE A 92 -30.50 10.95 6.14
C PHE A 92 -31.14 9.72 5.47
N VAL A 93 -32.41 9.46 5.74
CA VAL A 93 -33.13 8.29 5.20
C VAL A 93 -33.25 8.38 3.69
N SER A 94 -33.69 9.52 3.15
CA SER A 94 -33.87 9.70 1.71
C SER A 94 -32.57 9.55 0.93
N VAL A 95 -31.45 10.14 1.39
CA VAL A 95 -30.16 10.02 0.70
C VAL A 95 -29.62 8.60 0.82
N SER A 96 -29.76 7.95 1.98
CA SER A 96 -29.34 6.55 2.17
C SER A 96 -30.12 5.61 1.23
N SER A 97 -31.45 5.74 1.20
CA SER A 97 -32.34 4.94 0.35
C SER A 97 -32.09 5.18 -1.13
N LEU A 98 -31.92 6.44 -1.56
CA LEU A 98 -31.61 6.76 -2.95
C LEU A 98 -30.24 6.20 -3.35
N THR A 99 -29.22 6.34 -2.50
CA THR A 99 -27.88 5.81 -2.76
C THR A 99 -27.93 4.28 -2.88
N ALA A 100 -28.60 3.60 -1.96
CA ALA A 100 -28.77 2.15 -2.02
C ALA A 100 -29.54 1.71 -3.28
N PHE A 101 -30.61 2.42 -3.66
CA PHE A 101 -31.37 2.15 -4.88
C PHE A 101 -30.51 2.30 -6.14
N LEU A 102 -29.70 3.36 -6.24
CA LEU A 102 -28.78 3.57 -7.36
C LEU A 102 -27.72 2.48 -7.45
N ILE A 103 -27.14 2.08 -6.32
CA ILE A 103 -26.18 0.96 -6.29
C ILE A 103 -26.84 -0.34 -6.76
N PHE A 104 -28.07 -0.60 -6.34
CA PHE A 104 -28.80 -1.79 -6.78
C PHE A 104 -29.14 -1.76 -8.29
N LEU A 105 -29.42 -0.58 -8.85
CA LEU A 105 -29.86 -0.44 -10.24
C LEU A 105 -28.70 -0.46 -11.25
N VAL A 106 -27.59 0.23 -10.95
CA VAL A 106 -26.46 0.40 -11.89
C VAL A 106 -25.09 0.11 -11.29
N GLY A 107 -25.00 -0.12 -9.97
CA GLY A 107 -23.74 -0.24 -9.26
C GLY A 107 -23.33 -1.69 -8.99
N ASP A 108 -22.28 -1.80 -8.20
CA ASP A 108 -21.76 -3.06 -7.63
C ASP A 108 -21.66 -2.88 -6.12
N PHE A 109 -22.28 -3.79 -5.36
CA PHE A 109 -22.34 -3.67 -3.90
C PHE A 109 -20.95 -3.77 -3.27
N ASP A 110 -20.09 -4.66 -3.75
CA ASP A 110 -18.74 -4.87 -3.20
C ASP A 110 -17.86 -3.63 -3.36
N THR A 111 -18.10 -2.87 -4.43
CA THR A 111 -17.39 -1.62 -4.74
C THR A 111 -17.99 -0.43 -3.99
N HIS A 112 -19.32 -0.34 -3.88
CA HIS A 112 -20.01 0.89 -3.50
C HIS A 112 -20.65 0.88 -2.11
N PHE A 113 -20.58 -0.21 -1.33
CA PHE A 113 -21.28 -0.31 -0.04
C PHE A 113 -21.01 0.88 0.90
N PHE A 114 -19.77 1.39 0.93
CA PHE A 114 -19.41 2.51 1.80
C PHE A 114 -20.10 3.83 1.40
N ALA A 115 -20.53 3.96 0.13
CA ALA A 115 -21.30 5.11 -0.33
C ALA A 115 -22.61 5.27 0.45
N ILE A 116 -23.26 4.15 0.85
CA ILE A 116 -24.50 4.17 1.64
C ILE A 116 -24.28 4.85 3.00
N VAL A 117 -23.09 4.71 3.58
CA VAL A 117 -22.74 5.30 4.88
C VAL A 117 -22.31 6.76 4.70
N ILE A 118 -21.45 7.05 3.72
CA ILE A 118 -20.80 8.36 3.61
C ILE A 118 -21.66 9.41 2.89
N MET A 119 -22.44 9.04 1.86
CA MET A 119 -23.28 9.99 1.12
C MET A 119 -24.30 10.75 1.97
N PRO A 120 -25.11 10.11 2.84
CA PRO A 120 -26.03 10.85 3.70
C PRO A 120 -25.28 11.81 4.64
N LEU A 121 -24.10 11.42 5.12
CA LEU A 121 -23.27 12.28 5.97
C LEU A 121 -22.62 13.44 5.21
N LEU A 122 -22.22 13.24 3.95
CA LEU A 122 -21.72 14.32 3.09
C LEU A 122 -22.81 15.36 2.81
N VAL A 123 -24.02 14.91 2.44
CA VAL A 123 -25.15 15.82 2.19
C VAL A 123 -25.54 16.58 3.46
N LEU A 124 -25.69 15.89 4.58
CA LEU A 124 -25.94 16.54 5.87
C LEU A 124 -24.81 17.47 6.28
N GLY A 125 -23.57 17.11 5.97
CA GLY A 125 -22.38 17.91 6.20
C GLY A 125 -22.42 19.22 5.44
N ILE A 126 -22.78 19.19 4.15
CA ILE A 126 -22.96 20.40 3.32
C ILE A 126 -24.05 21.30 3.91
N ILE A 127 -25.21 20.72 4.27
CA ILE A 127 -26.35 21.48 4.83
C ILE A 127 -25.97 22.15 6.16
N ASN A 128 -25.25 21.43 7.03
CA ASN A 128 -24.92 21.89 8.38
C ASN A 128 -23.53 22.53 8.49
N PHE A 129 -22.79 22.69 7.39
CA PHE A 129 -21.39 23.11 7.39
C PHE A 129 -21.18 24.46 8.10
N ARG A 130 -22.13 25.39 7.91
CA ARG A 130 -22.11 26.73 8.52
C ARG A 130 -22.21 26.70 10.05
N ASN A 131 -22.67 25.60 10.63
CA ASN A 131 -22.81 25.44 12.09
C ASN A 131 -21.50 25.04 12.77
N ALA A 132 -20.55 24.51 11.99
CA ALA A 132 -19.25 24.08 12.48
C ALA A 132 -18.40 25.28 12.94
N ASN A 133 -17.57 25.06 13.95
CA ASN A 133 -16.58 26.06 14.33
C ASN A 133 -15.55 26.20 13.20
N ARG A 134 -15.21 27.43 12.81
CA ARG A 134 -14.20 27.73 11.78
C ARG A 134 -12.87 27.02 12.06
N ASN A 135 -12.49 26.87 13.33
CA ASN A 135 -11.23 26.21 13.72
C ASN A 135 -11.21 24.71 13.38
N PHE A 136 -12.36 24.04 13.34
CA PHE A 136 -12.47 22.62 12.99
C PHE A 136 -12.81 22.38 11.52
N THR A 137 -13.06 23.45 10.77
CA THR A 137 -13.43 23.36 9.35
C THR A 137 -12.35 22.67 8.49
N PRO A 138 -11.04 22.97 8.67
CA PRO A 138 -9.99 22.25 7.93
C PRO A 138 -10.02 20.73 8.16
N LEU A 139 -10.34 20.29 9.37
CA LEU A 139 -10.41 18.85 9.72
C LEU A 139 -11.54 18.13 8.98
N LEU A 140 -12.60 18.84 8.59
CA LEU A 140 -13.73 18.28 7.83
C LEU A 140 -13.46 18.28 6.32
N ILE A 141 -12.82 19.33 5.79
CA ILE A 141 -12.52 19.45 4.36
C ILE A 141 -11.41 18.47 3.95
N LEU A 142 -10.36 18.34 4.77
CA LEU A 142 -9.16 17.60 4.41
C LEU A 142 -9.46 16.13 4.04
N PRO A 143 -10.23 15.34 4.81
CA PRO A 143 -10.56 13.96 4.43
C PRO A 143 -11.33 13.85 3.10
N VAL A 144 -12.21 14.83 2.80
CA VAL A 144 -13.00 14.83 1.56
C VAL A 144 -12.10 15.09 0.36
N VAL A 145 -11.29 16.16 0.40
CA VAL A 145 -10.36 16.51 -0.68
C VAL A 145 -9.32 15.42 -0.88
N PHE A 146 -8.79 14.87 0.22
CA PHE A 146 -7.80 13.82 0.20
C PHE A 146 -8.34 12.57 -0.50
N THR A 147 -9.50 12.05 -0.08
CA THR A 147 -10.07 10.83 -0.70
C THR A 147 -10.39 11.02 -2.18
N ILE A 148 -10.96 12.16 -2.59
CA ILE A 148 -11.20 12.49 -4.01
C ILE A 148 -9.90 12.47 -4.80
N THR A 149 -8.84 13.08 -4.27
CA THR A 149 -7.52 13.13 -4.93
C THR A 149 -6.91 11.73 -5.04
N LEU A 150 -7.03 10.91 -4.01
CA LEU A 150 -6.51 9.53 -4.00
C LEU A 150 -7.26 8.57 -4.92
N SER A 151 -8.51 8.88 -5.24
CA SER A 151 -9.24 8.10 -6.23
C SER A 151 -8.62 8.20 -7.62
N ILE A 152 -7.81 9.24 -7.86
CA ILE A 152 -7.03 9.48 -9.09
C ILE A 152 -5.55 9.09 -8.87
N ILE A 153 -4.93 9.47 -7.75
CA ILE A 153 -3.50 9.26 -7.48
C ILE A 153 -3.29 8.05 -6.57
N HIS A 154 -2.40 7.13 -6.94
CA HIS A 154 -2.13 5.96 -6.08
C HIS A 154 -1.21 6.37 -4.93
N LEU A 155 -1.55 5.98 -3.70
CA LEU A 155 -0.60 6.02 -2.59
C LEU A 155 0.31 4.82 -2.66
N ARG A 156 1.60 5.07 -2.93
CA ARG A 156 2.63 4.02 -2.94
C ARG A 156 3.16 3.70 -1.55
N ALA A 157 2.96 4.60 -0.59
CA ALA A 157 3.65 4.56 0.69
C ALA A 157 2.72 4.98 1.86
N PRO A 158 2.82 4.35 3.05
CA PRO A 158 2.00 4.67 4.21
C PRO A 158 2.12 6.13 4.69
N GLU A 159 3.26 6.76 4.48
CA GLU A 159 3.56 8.14 4.88
C GLU A 159 2.60 9.15 4.26
N HIS A 160 2.06 8.83 3.08
CA HIS A 160 1.08 9.70 2.44
C HIS A 160 -0.25 9.79 3.21
N PHE A 161 -0.57 8.82 4.07
CA PHE A 161 -1.75 8.86 4.93
C PHE A 161 -1.56 9.76 6.16
N LEU A 162 -0.34 10.21 6.48
CA LEU A 162 -0.07 11.03 7.66
C LEU A 162 -0.93 12.30 7.69
N ILE A 163 -1.12 12.94 6.53
CA ILE A 163 -1.91 14.16 6.39
C ILE A 163 -3.38 13.94 6.78
N ILE A 164 -4.00 12.86 6.30
CA ILE A 164 -5.40 12.54 6.66
C ILE A 164 -5.51 12.02 8.10
N LEU A 165 -4.46 11.35 8.60
CA LEU A 165 -4.44 10.79 9.95
C LEU A 165 -4.63 11.87 11.01
N ILE A 166 -4.05 13.07 10.81
CA ILE A 166 -4.25 14.23 11.71
C ILE A 166 -5.75 14.55 11.86
N SER A 167 -6.49 14.58 10.75
CA SER A 167 -7.92 14.85 10.78
C SER A 167 -8.70 13.72 11.43
N ILE A 168 -8.40 12.47 11.09
CA ILE A 168 -9.03 11.28 11.68
C ILE A 168 -8.83 11.22 13.20
N ILE A 169 -7.60 11.43 13.67
CA ILE A 169 -7.26 11.42 15.10
C ILE A 169 -7.96 12.58 15.82
N ALA A 170 -7.90 13.79 15.28
CA ALA A 170 -8.50 14.96 15.92
C ALA A 170 -10.03 14.83 16.03
N ILE A 171 -10.70 14.38 14.97
CA ILE A 171 -12.16 14.15 14.98
C ILE A 171 -12.51 13.04 15.97
N SER A 172 -11.73 11.96 15.99
CA SER A 172 -11.95 10.85 16.94
C SER A 172 -11.73 11.27 18.39
N ALA A 173 -10.73 12.12 18.66
CA ALA A 173 -10.48 12.68 19.98
C ALA A 173 -11.66 13.55 20.44
N ILE A 174 -12.22 14.37 19.55
CA ILE A 174 -13.44 15.15 19.83
C ILE A 174 -14.59 14.20 20.19
N PHE A 175 -14.78 13.10 19.46
CA PHE A 175 -15.80 12.11 19.83
C PHE A 175 -15.59 11.54 21.23
N ILE A 176 -14.38 11.07 21.53
CA ILE A 176 -14.06 10.46 22.82
C ILE A 176 -14.21 11.48 23.97
N MET A 177 -13.79 12.72 23.76
CA MET A 177 -13.75 13.72 24.82
C MET A 177 -15.06 14.51 24.99
N GLU A 178 -15.87 14.67 23.94
CA GLU A 178 -17.10 15.47 24.00
C GLU A 178 -18.36 14.62 23.91
N VAL A 179 -18.37 13.62 23.03
CA VAL A 179 -19.58 12.87 22.70
C VAL A 179 -19.82 11.75 23.70
N ILE A 180 -18.80 10.93 23.99
CA ILE A 180 -18.92 9.81 24.93
C ILE A 180 -19.36 10.29 26.34
N PRO A 181 -18.76 11.33 26.95
CA PRO A 181 -19.19 11.82 28.26
C PRO A 181 -20.67 12.25 28.28
N LYS A 182 -21.13 12.93 27.22
CA LYS A 182 -22.53 13.37 27.09
C LYS A 182 -23.50 12.19 26.97
N ILE A 183 -23.11 11.13 26.26
CA ILE A 183 -23.90 9.89 26.16
C ILE A 183 -24.00 9.21 27.55
N ILE A 184 -22.88 9.08 28.27
CA ILE A 184 -22.88 8.45 29.60
C ILE A 184 -23.73 9.26 30.60
N ARG A 185 -23.67 10.59 30.53
CA ARG A 185 -24.40 11.51 31.42
C ARG A 185 -25.83 11.82 31.00
N ILE A 186 -26.32 11.22 29.92
CA ILE A 186 -27.67 11.52 29.39
C ILE A 186 -28.77 11.31 30.46
N LYS A 187 -28.51 10.44 31.45
CA LYS A 187 -29.41 10.16 32.58
C LYS A 187 -29.26 11.11 33.78
N THR A 188 -28.10 11.74 33.98
CA THR A 188 -27.79 12.49 35.22
C THR A 188 -28.05 14.00 35.13
N LYS A 189 -28.40 14.55 33.96
CA LYS A 189 -28.75 15.97 33.69
C LYS A 189 -27.75 17.05 34.16
N ASN A 190 -26.67 16.69 34.87
CA ASN A 190 -25.62 17.59 35.33
C ASN A 190 -24.43 17.58 34.36
N TYR A 191 -24.31 18.64 33.58
CA TYR A 191 -23.31 18.80 32.52
C TYR A 191 -22.15 19.73 32.88
N ASP A 192 -22.14 20.30 34.09
CA ASP A 192 -21.20 21.36 34.47
C ASP A 192 -19.73 20.88 34.57
N ASP A 193 -19.52 19.58 34.74
CA ASP A 193 -18.20 18.95 34.59
C ASP A 193 -18.34 17.61 33.86
N LEU A 194 -18.08 17.58 32.55
CA LEU A 194 -18.14 16.35 31.73
C LEU A 194 -17.22 15.23 32.25
N PHE A 195 -16.18 15.56 33.03
CA PHE A 195 -15.11 14.66 33.46
C PHE A 195 -15.01 14.48 34.99
N SER A 196 -16.14 14.51 35.71
CA SER A 196 -16.18 14.09 37.12
C SER A 196 -16.61 12.62 37.31
N GLY A 197 -16.14 12.04 38.43
CA GLY A 197 -16.58 10.74 38.94
C GLY A 197 -16.33 9.58 37.97
N ASN A 198 -17.34 8.73 37.81
CA ASN A 198 -17.26 7.50 37.00
C ASN A 198 -16.98 7.77 35.52
N VAL A 199 -17.36 8.93 34.98
CA VAL A 199 -17.11 9.27 33.57
C VAL A 199 -15.62 9.40 33.28
N LYS A 200 -14.87 10.04 34.19
CA LYS A 200 -13.41 10.14 34.08
C LYS A 200 -12.75 8.77 34.01
N ILE A 201 -13.18 7.86 34.89
CA ILE A 201 -12.66 6.49 34.96
C ILE A 201 -12.96 5.75 33.64
N ILE A 202 -14.19 5.84 33.13
CA ILE A 202 -14.58 5.21 31.86
C ILE A 202 -13.74 5.74 30.69
N ILE A 203 -13.52 7.07 30.60
CA ILE A 203 -12.68 7.64 29.54
C ILE A 203 -11.23 7.16 29.63
N ILE A 204 -10.66 7.12 30.84
CA ILE A 204 -9.30 6.58 31.05
C ILE A 204 -9.21 5.11 30.61
N ILE A 205 -10.23 4.31 30.90
CA ILE A 205 -10.31 2.90 30.46
C ILE A 205 -10.36 2.82 28.94
N ILE A 206 -11.22 3.60 28.28
CA ILE A 206 -11.34 3.61 26.81
C ILE A 206 -9.99 3.99 26.17
N ILE A 207 -9.34 5.05 26.64
CA ILE A 207 -8.04 5.49 26.12
C ILE A 207 -6.98 4.39 26.34
N SER A 208 -6.92 3.81 27.54
CA SER A 208 -5.98 2.73 27.86
C SER A 208 -6.18 1.51 26.96
N LEU A 209 -7.42 1.10 26.71
CA LEU A 209 -7.74 -0.02 25.82
C LEU A 209 -7.29 0.26 24.38
N ILE A 210 -7.52 1.48 23.88
CA ILE A 210 -7.05 1.88 22.54
C ILE A 210 -5.52 1.81 22.48
N LEU A 211 -4.82 2.34 23.47
CA LEU A 211 -3.35 2.34 23.49
C LEU A 211 -2.77 0.93 23.57
N VAL A 212 -3.23 0.11 24.52
CA VAL A 212 -2.77 -1.28 24.69
C VAL A 212 -3.08 -2.12 23.45
N GLY A 213 -4.27 -1.96 22.86
CA GLY A 213 -4.64 -2.66 21.64
C GLY A 213 -3.78 -2.27 20.44
N ASN A 214 -3.44 -0.97 20.29
CA ASN A 214 -2.52 -0.52 19.25
C ASN A 214 -1.09 -1.05 19.45
N LEU A 215 -0.60 -1.10 20.69
CA LEU A 215 0.70 -1.69 21.00
C LEU A 215 0.72 -3.19 20.65
N GLY A 216 -0.30 -3.94 21.05
CA GLY A 216 -0.42 -5.37 20.71
C GLY A 216 -0.49 -5.62 19.21
N TYR A 217 -1.31 -4.84 18.49
CA TYR A 217 -1.42 -4.93 17.03
C TYR A 217 -0.08 -4.63 16.33
N SER A 218 0.62 -3.59 16.78
CA SER A 218 1.93 -3.19 16.22
C SER A 218 2.99 -4.26 16.46
N TYR A 219 3.03 -4.83 17.66
CA TYR A 219 3.92 -5.94 18.00
C TYR A 219 3.69 -7.16 17.10
N VAL A 220 2.43 -7.59 16.97
CA VAL A 220 2.07 -8.75 16.13
C VAL A 220 2.44 -8.48 14.67
N THR A 221 2.11 -7.29 14.16
CA THR A 221 2.44 -6.90 12.78
C THR A 221 3.94 -6.91 12.55
N PHE A 222 4.73 -6.37 13.49
CA PHE A 222 6.18 -6.38 13.43
C PHE A 222 6.74 -7.81 13.44
N LYS A 223 6.26 -8.67 14.34
CA LYS A 223 6.69 -10.08 14.40
C LYS A 223 6.43 -10.80 13.09
N ILE A 224 5.20 -10.72 12.57
CA ILE A 224 4.83 -11.36 11.31
C ILE A 224 5.71 -10.84 10.17
N SER A 225 5.94 -9.52 10.10
CA SER A 225 6.73 -8.92 9.03
C SER A 225 8.23 -9.25 9.13
N SER A 226 8.77 -9.42 10.34
CA SER A 226 10.19 -9.66 10.58
C SER A 226 10.60 -11.12 10.63
N SER A 227 9.65 -12.04 10.86
CA SER A 227 9.91 -13.47 11.08
C SER A 227 9.07 -14.40 10.22
N GLY A 228 7.99 -13.91 9.61
CA GLY A 228 6.99 -14.75 8.94
C GLY A 228 6.12 -15.59 9.87
N ILE A 229 6.37 -15.59 11.19
CA ILE A 229 5.60 -16.39 12.16
C ILE A 229 4.22 -15.76 12.37
N PRO A 230 3.12 -16.43 11.96
CA PRO A 230 1.78 -15.88 12.07
C PRO A 230 1.34 -15.79 13.54
N PHE A 231 0.41 -14.87 13.81
CA PHE A 231 -0.36 -14.90 15.04
C PHE A 231 -1.41 -16.01 14.96
N THR A 232 -1.45 -16.87 15.97
CA THR A 232 -2.43 -17.96 16.08
C THR A 232 -3.48 -17.63 17.15
N ASN A 233 -3.04 -17.45 18.40
CA ASN A 233 -3.86 -17.07 19.53
C ASN A 233 -3.01 -16.44 20.64
N ILE A 234 -3.68 -15.90 21.67
CA ILE A 234 -3.04 -15.19 22.78
C ILE A 234 -2.16 -16.11 23.63
N GLN A 235 -2.55 -17.36 23.84
CA GLN A 235 -1.80 -18.29 24.71
C GLN A 235 -0.45 -18.68 24.08
N ASP A 236 -0.45 -18.93 22.78
CA ASP A 236 0.76 -19.20 22.01
C ASP A 236 1.68 -17.98 22.01
N GLU A 237 1.11 -16.77 21.89
CA GLU A 237 1.87 -15.52 21.90
C GLU A 237 2.56 -15.29 23.25
N ILE A 238 1.84 -15.48 24.36
CA ILE A 238 2.42 -15.39 25.71
C ILE A 238 3.56 -16.39 25.87
N SER A 239 3.37 -17.62 25.37
CA SER A 239 4.38 -18.67 25.42
C SER A 239 5.60 -18.30 24.58
N PHE A 240 5.40 -17.73 23.39
CA PHE A 240 6.45 -17.28 22.48
C PHE A 240 7.31 -16.18 23.11
N ILE A 241 6.68 -15.14 23.67
CA ILE A 241 7.38 -14.04 24.36
C ILE A 241 8.15 -14.56 25.58
N SER A 242 7.55 -15.48 26.35
CA SER A 242 8.16 -16.04 27.56
C SER A 242 9.39 -16.90 27.27
N GLN A 243 9.48 -17.50 26.08
CA GLN A 243 10.61 -18.33 25.68
C GLN A 243 11.86 -17.53 25.26
N ASN A 244 11.76 -16.19 25.17
CA ASN A 244 12.85 -15.28 24.78
C ASN A 244 13.62 -15.75 23.52
N ARG A 245 12.91 -16.37 22.56
CA ARG A 245 13.52 -16.79 21.30
C ARG A 245 13.98 -15.54 20.55
N GLN A 246 15.23 -15.53 20.08
CA GLN A 246 15.64 -14.54 19.10
C GLN A 246 14.82 -14.77 17.83
N ILE A 247 14.10 -13.74 17.41
CA ILE A 247 13.45 -13.75 16.10
C ILE A 247 14.58 -13.76 15.06
N GLU A 248 14.69 -14.86 14.33
CA GLU A 248 15.62 -14.97 13.21
C GLU A 248 15.24 -13.92 12.16
N GLN A 249 16.21 -13.09 11.78
CA GLN A 249 15.95 -11.94 10.92
C GLN A 249 15.66 -12.41 9.49
N VAL A 250 14.49 -12.04 8.96
CA VAL A 250 14.21 -12.18 7.53
C VAL A 250 15.33 -11.50 6.73
N GLY A 251 15.97 -12.26 5.84
CA GLY A 251 17.09 -11.82 5.01
C GLY A 251 18.43 -12.50 5.31
N LEU A 252 18.56 -13.23 6.43
CA LEU A 252 19.77 -14.02 6.72
C LEU A 252 20.05 -15.10 5.66
N ASP A 253 19.01 -15.59 4.99
CA ASP A 253 19.12 -16.53 3.87
C ASP A 253 19.97 -16.00 2.70
N TRP A 254 20.07 -14.66 2.55
CA TRP A 254 20.91 -14.02 1.54
C TRP A 254 22.38 -13.91 1.96
N LYS A 255 22.70 -14.14 3.24
CA LYS A 255 24.05 -14.00 3.77
C LYS A 255 25.08 -14.85 3.02
N PRO A 256 24.84 -16.14 2.70
CA PRO A 256 25.80 -16.94 1.94
C PRO A 256 26.12 -16.33 0.57
N LEU A 257 25.11 -15.82 -0.14
CA LEU A 257 25.31 -15.13 -1.42
C LEU A 257 26.13 -13.84 -1.24
N ILE A 258 25.77 -13.01 -0.26
CA ILE A 258 26.47 -11.75 0.04
C ILE A 258 27.94 -12.02 0.36
N ASP A 259 28.21 -13.03 1.19
CA ASP A 259 29.56 -13.41 1.59
C ASP A 259 30.36 -13.97 0.39
N GLU A 260 29.72 -14.65 -0.57
CA GLU A 260 30.37 -15.12 -1.79
C GLU A 260 30.70 -13.97 -2.76
N LEU A 261 29.77 -13.05 -2.98
CA LEU A 261 29.98 -11.86 -3.81
C LEU A 261 31.12 -10.99 -3.26
N LYS A 262 31.23 -10.84 -1.93
CA LYS A 262 32.32 -10.08 -1.29
C LYS A 262 33.72 -10.64 -1.52
N LYS A 263 33.85 -11.91 -1.90
CA LYS A 263 35.15 -12.50 -2.26
C LYS A 263 35.62 -12.10 -3.65
N GLN A 264 34.71 -11.60 -4.50
CA GLN A 264 35.05 -11.23 -5.87
C GLN A 264 35.93 -9.97 -5.87
N PRO A 265 37.03 -9.95 -6.65
CA PRO A 265 37.94 -8.81 -6.70
C PRO A 265 37.23 -7.59 -7.30
N GLY A 266 37.27 -6.46 -6.60
CA GLY A 266 36.71 -5.19 -7.10
C GLY A 266 35.17 -5.13 -7.13
N ILE A 267 34.48 -5.98 -6.35
CA ILE A 267 33.00 -6.03 -6.34
C ILE A 267 32.34 -4.68 -5.99
N GLU A 268 32.99 -3.85 -5.16
CA GLU A 268 32.48 -2.53 -4.77
C GLU A 268 32.35 -1.57 -5.97
N GLU A 269 33.23 -1.71 -6.97
CA GLU A 269 33.18 -0.88 -8.19
C GLU A 269 32.29 -1.47 -9.29
N SER A 270 31.95 -2.75 -9.16
CA SER A 270 31.19 -3.52 -10.13
C SER A 270 29.71 -3.11 -10.16
N VAL A 271 29.08 -3.32 -11.31
CA VAL A 271 27.66 -3.09 -11.54
C VAL A 271 26.92 -4.42 -11.48
N ILE A 272 25.94 -4.54 -10.58
CA ILE A 272 25.13 -5.75 -10.46
C ILE A 272 23.73 -5.54 -11.01
N MET A 273 23.34 -6.34 -11.99
CA MET A 273 21.97 -6.42 -12.49
C MET A 273 21.13 -7.37 -11.62
N SER A 274 20.06 -6.86 -11.01
CA SER A 274 19.20 -7.66 -10.13
C SER A 274 17.81 -7.05 -9.94
N SER A 275 16.84 -7.89 -9.60
CA SER A 275 15.52 -7.50 -9.11
C SER A 275 15.53 -7.04 -7.64
N TYR A 276 16.63 -7.27 -6.91
CA TYR A 276 16.75 -6.97 -5.49
C TYR A 276 17.70 -5.80 -5.22
N PHE A 277 17.14 -4.60 -5.13
CA PHE A 277 17.91 -3.36 -4.90
C PHE A 277 18.76 -3.39 -3.61
N TYR A 278 18.31 -4.08 -2.57
CA TYR A 278 19.00 -4.13 -1.28
C TYR A 278 20.29 -4.96 -1.30
N LEU A 279 20.48 -5.89 -2.24
CA LEU A 279 21.70 -6.71 -2.29
C LEU A 279 22.93 -5.86 -2.52
N SER A 280 22.84 -4.92 -3.46
CA SER A 280 23.92 -3.97 -3.78
C SER A 280 24.35 -3.12 -2.58
N TYR A 281 23.43 -2.81 -1.67
CA TYR A 281 23.73 -2.09 -0.44
C TYR A 281 24.61 -2.90 0.52
N HIS A 282 24.37 -4.21 0.65
CA HIS A 282 25.11 -5.07 1.57
C HIS A 282 26.54 -5.39 1.11
N ILE A 283 26.78 -5.35 -0.19
CA ILE A 283 28.08 -5.56 -0.84
C ILE A 283 28.76 -4.26 -1.27
N GLN A 284 28.11 -3.10 -1.05
CA GLN A 284 28.60 -1.76 -1.40
C GLN A 284 28.93 -1.58 -2.89
N SER A 285 28.15 -2.21 -3.78
CA SER A 285 28.34 -2.14 -5.24
C SER A 285 27.38 -1.16 -5.92
N LYS A 286 27.65 -0.85 -7.20
CA LYS A 286 26.68 -0.23 -8.09
C LYS A 286 25.63 -1.28 -8.51
N SER A 287 24.46 -0.83 -8.96
CA SER A 287 23.42 -1.75 -9.42
C SER A 287 22.54 -1.17 -10.52
N VAL A 288 22.05 -2.09 -11.34
CA VAL A 288 21.01 -1.88 -12.35
C VAL A 288 19.79 -2.70 -11.95
N PHE A 289 18.66 -2.04 -11.78
CA PHE A 289 17.42 -2.73 -11.45
C PHE A 289 16.84 -3.40 -12.69
N ALA A 290 16.47 -4.68 -12.56
CA ALA A 290 15.87 -5.45 -13.64
C ALA A 290 14.90 -6.51 -13.09
N THR A 291 13.71 -6.65 -13.66
CA THR A 291 12.73 -7.69 -13.30
C THR A 291 12.76 -8.92 -14.20
N PHE A 292 13.59 -8.90 -15.26
CA PHE A 292 13.74 -10.00 -16.23
C PHE A 292 12.51 -10.21 -17.11
N ASN A 293 11.70 -9.16 -17.26
CA ASN A 293 10.56 -9.12 -18.17
C ASN A 293 10.54 -7.87 -19.07
N GLU A 294 11.64 -7.10 -19.07
CA GLU A 294 11.81 -5.89 -19.88
C GLU A 294 12.38 -6.18 -21.27
N GLY A 295 11.85 -5.51 -22.29
CA GLY A 295 12.25 -5.72 -23.68
C GLY A 295 11.40 -6.76 -24.42
N PRO A 296 11.68 -7.00 -25.71
CA PRO A 296 10.83 -7.85 -26.55
C PRO A 296 11.03 -9.35 -26.28
N GLU A 297 9.98 -10.15 -26.50
CA GLU A 297 10.01 -11.62 -26.30
C GLU A 297 11.06 -12.34 -27.16
N ASN A 298 11.40 -11.77 -28.32
CA ASN A 298 12.36 -12.33 -29.29
C ASN A 298 13.64 -11.49 -29.32
N ASP A 299 14.43 -11.54 -28.24
CA ASP A 299 15.72 -10.86 -28.14
C ASP A 299 16.86 -11.80 -27.73
N SER A 300 18.07 -11.27 -27.62
CA SER A 300 19.23 -11.98 -27.07
C SER A 300 19.53 -11.56 -25.63
N ILE A 301 20.18 -12.45 -24.86
CA ILE A 301 20.70 -12.15 -23.52
C ILE A 301 21.61 -10.91 -23.59
N GLU A 302 22.48 -10.82 -24.60
CA GLU A 302 23.41 -9.71 -24.75
C GLU A 302 22.69 -8.36 -24.91
N ASN A 303 21.66 -8.31 -25.77
CA ASN A 303 20.86 -7.10 -25.95
C ASN A 303 20.10 -6.72 -24.67
N TYR A 304 19.65 -7.70 -23.89
CA TYR A 304 19.00 -7.49 -22.60
C TYR A 304 19.96 -6.90 -21.56
N ILE A 305 21.16 -7.47 -21.41
CA ILE A 305 22.20 -6.96 -20.50
C ILE A 305 22.57 -5.52 -20.84
N LEU A 306 22.71 -5.23 -22.13
CA LEU A 306 23.00 -3.88 -22.64
C LEU A 306 21.78 -2.96 -22.67
N ARG A 307 20.57 -3.47 -22.34
CA ARG A 307 19.29 -2.75 -22.33
C ARG A 307 18.99 -2.02 -23.65
N LYS A 308 19.36 -2.62 -24.78
CA LYS A 308 19.30 -1.98 -26.11
C LYS A 308 17.86 -1.77 -26.62
N ASN A 309 17.01 -2.78 -26.42
CA ASN A 309 15.65 -2.81 -26.96
C ASN A 309 14.57 -2.57 -25.89
N TRP A 310 14.98 -2.09 -24.72
CA TRP A 310 14.04 -1.72 -23.66
C TRP A 310 13.31 -0.43 -24.06
N ASN A 311 12.02 -0.37 -23.76
CA ASN A 311 11.24 0.85 -23.99
C ASN A 311 11.57 1.93 -22.96
N ASP A 312 11.16 3.17 -23.24
CA ASP A 312 11.48 4.33 -22.38
C ASP A 312 11.00 4.18 -20.94
N ILE A 313 9.90 3.45 -20.72
CA ILE A 313 9.29 3.30 -19.40
C ILE A 313 10.01 2.21 -18.59
N GLU A 314 10.42 1.13 -19.24
CA GLU A 314 11.30 0.10 -18.67
C GLU A 314 12.63 0.72 -18.26
N LEU A 315 13.27 1.48 -19.16
CA LEU A 315 14.51 2.21 -18.89
C LEU A 315 14.32 3.20 -17.75
N MET A 316 13.25 3.99 -17.75
CA MET A 316 12.93 4.90 -16.65
C MET A 316 12.78 4.13 -15.33
N ASN A 317 11.99 3.06 -15.28
CA ASN A 317 11.73 2.29 -14.07
C ASN A 317 13.01 1.63 -13.52
N SER A 318 13.86 1.09 -14.41
CA SER A 318 15.18 0.57 -14.07
C SER A 318 16.07 1.66 -13.49
N ASN A 319 16.21 2.77 -14.19
CA ASN A 319 17.15 3.81 -13.82
C ASN A 319 16.77 4.54 -12.53
N ILE A 320 15.47 4.74 -12.23
CA ILE A 320 15.05 5.37 -10.96
C ILE A 320 15.25 4.46 -9.74
N ARG A 321 15.40 3.15 -9.95
CA ARG A 321 15.62 2.14 -8.90
C ARG A 321 17.06 1.64 -8.82
N SER A 322 17.89 2.04 -9.77
CA SER A 322 19.32 1.69 -9.84
C SER A 322 20.13 2.52 -8.85
N ASN A 323 21.34 2.05 -8.55
CA ASN A 323 22.29 2.77 -7.71
C ASN A 323 23.62 2.98 -8.48
N PRO A 324 24.01 4.22 -8.82
CA PRO A 324 23.28 5.47 -8.59
C PRO A 324 22.02 5.59 -9.46
N ILE A 325 21.09 6.45 -9.04
CA ILE A 325 19.86 6.76 -9.77
C ILE A 325 20.19 7.53 -11.06
N ASP A 326 19.71 7.05 -12.22
CA ASP A 326 19.99 7.62 -13.54
C ASP A 326 18.73 8.14 -14.26
N ARG A 327 17.99 9.08 -13.66
CA ARG A 327 16.67 9.52 -14.17
C ARG A 327 16.67 9.97 -15.64
N HIS A 328 17.80 10.40 -16.15
CA HIS A 328 17.95 10.92 -17.52
C HIS A 328 18.60 9.92 -18.48
N ASN A 329 18.86 8.69 -18.04
CA ASN A 329 19.46 7.63 -18.84
C ASN A 329 20.82 8.05 -19.47
N ILE A 330 21.66 8.74 -18.68
CA ILE A 330 22.95 9.29 -19.12
C ILE A 330 24.08 8.30 -18.87
N ILE A 331 24.07 7.62 -17.72
CA ILE A 331 25.17 6.77 -17.25
C ILE A 331 25.22 5.48 -18.07
N LYS A 332 24.05 4.89 -18.36
CA LYS A 332 23.90 3.64 -19.12
C LYS A 332 24.92 2.55 -18.69
N PRO A 333 24.96 2.21 -17.39
CA PRO A 333 25.94 1.24 -16.89
C PRO A 333 25.78 -0.13 -17.57
N THR A 334 26.92 -0.79 -17.79
CA THR A 334 27.01 -2.16 -18.29
C THR A 334 27.22 -3.08 -17.09
N PRO A 335 26.37 -4.11 -16.86
CA PRO A 335 26.48 -5.00 -15.71
C PRO A 335 27.70 -5.93 -15.75
N ASP A 336 28.46 -6.01 -14.66
CA ASP A 336 29.54 -6.99 -14.50
C ASP A 336 29.02 -8.33 -13.94
N TYR A 337 27.89 -8.29 -13.23
CA TYR A 337 27.23 -9.47 -12.65
C TYR A 337 25.73 -9.42 -12.91
N ILE A 338 25.13 -10.61 -13.03
CA ILE A 338 23.69 -10.81 -13.06
C ILE A 338 23.28 -11.74 -11.92
N ILE A 339 22.33 -11.29 -11.11
CA ILE A 339 21.68 -12.11 -10.08
C ILE A 339 20.29 -12.46 -10.62
N TYR A 340 20.21 -13.61 -11.28
CA TYR A 340 18.98 -14.11 -11.87
C TYR A 340 18.17 -14.87 -10.82
N THR A 341 16.90 -14.51 -10.72
CA THR A 341 15.96 -15.15 -9.79
C THR A 341 14.72 -15.56 -10.58
N PRO A 342 14.52 -16.86 -10.83
CA PRO A 342 13.31 -17.35 -11.46
C PRO A 342 12.12 -16.92 -10.62
N THR A 343 11.25 -16.11 -11.19
CA THR A 343 10.02 -15.67 -10.56
C THR A 343 8.86 -15.95 -11.49
N THR A 344 7.76 -16.42 -10.91
CA THR A 344 6.46 -16.44 -11.58
C THR A 344 5.66 -15.26 -11.05
N SER A 345 4.99 -14.54 -11.95
CA SER A 345 4.21 -13.36 -11.57
C SER A 345 2.97 -13.78 -10.76
N TYR A 346 3.03 -13.70 -9.43
CA TYR A 346 1.89 -14.04 -8.55
C TYR A 346 0.84 -12.93 -8.39
N LEU A 347 1.11 -11.72 -8.92
CA LEU A 347 0.22 -10.57 -8.77
C LEU A 347 -0.95 -10.66 -9.76
N LYS A 348 -2.03 -11.34 -9.34
CA LYS A 348 -3.30 -11.31 -10.05
C LYS A 348 -4.05 -10.01 -9.74
N THR A 349 -4.00 -9.04 -10.66
CA THR A 349 -5.04 -8.00 -10.72
C THR A 349 -6.16 -8.46 -11.66
N GLU A 350 -7.39 -7.97 -11.48
CA GLU A 350 -8.49 -8.39 -12.36
C GLU A 350 -8.26 -7.83 -13.76
N GLY A 351 -7.89 -8.72 -14.67
CA GLY A 351 -7.76 -8.48 -16.11
C GLY A 351 -6.37 -8.02 -16.60
N TRP A 352 -5.37 -7.85 -15.72
CA TRP A 352 -3.96 -7.73 -16.13
C TRP A 352 -3.05 -8.52 -15.20
N GLN A 353 -2.07 -9.19 -15.79
CA GLN A 353 -0.99 -9.86 -15.07
C GLN A 353 0.33 -9.27 -15.57
N PRO A 354 1.30 -9.00 -14.68
CA PRO A 354 2.63 -8.65 -15.13
C PRO A 354 3.16 -9.80 -15.99
N PRO A 355 3.82 -9.50 -17.12
CA PRO A 355 4.39 -10.53 -17.96
C PRO A 355 5.35 -11.38 -17.10
N ASP A 356 5.32 -12.69 -17.36
CA ASP A 356 6.32 -13.59 -16.83
C ASP A 356 7.70 -13.19 -17.35
N GLN A 357 8.74 -13.75 -16.74
CA GLN A 357 10.10 -13.54 -17.22
C GLN A 357 10.25 -14.01 -18.67
N LEU A 358 11.02 -13.25 -19.45
CA LEU A 358 11.23 -13.50 -20.87
C LEU A 358 11.78 -14.92 -21.10
N GLU A 359 11.20 -15.64 -22.06
CA GLU A 359 11.49 -17.07 -22.25
C GLU A 359 12.98 -17.32 -22.52
N TYR A 360 13.62 -16.47 -23.33
CA TYR A 360 15.04 -16.56 -23.65
C TYR A 360 15.96 -16.26 -22.46
N LEU A 361 15.47 -15.66 -21.37
CA LEU A 361 16.23 -15.47 -20.14
C LEU A 361 16.11 -16.67 -19.18
N LYS A 362 15.07 -17.50 -19.34
CA LYS A 362 14.84 -18.65 -18.45
C LYS A 362 15.95 -19.68 -18.49
N ILE A 363 16.74 -19.72 -19.56
CA ILE A 363 17.93 -20.58 -19.65
C ILE A 363 18.96 -20.28 -18.56
N LEU A 364 19.00 -19.06 -18.02
CA LEU A 364 19.84 -18.68 -16.86
C LEU A 364 19.42 -19.39 -15.56
N SER A 365 18.27 -20.08 -15.55
CA SER A 365 17.87 -20.94 -14.43
C SER A 365 18.65 -22.25 -14.39
N ASP A 366 19.24 -22.68 -15.50
CA ASP A 366 19.98 -23.95 -15.62
C ASP A 366 21.42 -23.67 -16.04
N PRO A 367 22.38 -23.64 -15.08
CA PRO A 367 23.78 -23.36 -15.38
C PRO A 367 24.45 -24.34 -16.35
N ASN A 368 23.85 -25.51 -16.61
CA ASN A 368 24.37 -26.47 -17.58
C ASN A 368 23.82 -26.25 -19.00
N ASN A 369 22.97 -25.25 -19.20
CA ASN A 369 22.39 -24.97 -20.51
C ASN A 369 23.46 -24.42 -21.47
N LYS A 370 23.62 -25.08 -22.62
CA LYS A 370 24.63 -24.75 -23.64
C LYS A 370 24.36 -23.46 -24.40
N GLU A 371 23.14 -22.93 -24.29
CA GLU A 371 22.73 -21.66 -24.92
C GLU A 371 23.11 -20.43 -24.10
N ILE A 372 23.59 -20.63 -22.87
CA ILE A 372 24.16 -19.54 -22.06
C ILE A 372 25.41 -19.01 -22.78
N PRO A 373 25.56 -17.68 -22.95
CA PRO A 373 26.73 -17.10 -23.59
C PRO A 373 28.04 -17.56 -22.90
N PRO A 374 29.09 -17.89 -23.67
CA PRO A 374 30.33 -18.46 -23.12
C PRO A 374 31.11 -17.48 -22.23
N ASN A 375 30.79 -16.19 -22.31
CA ASN A 375 31.36 -15.16 -21.46
C ASN A 375 30.73 -15.09 -20.05
N PHE A 376 29.71 -15.89 -19.77
CA PHE A 376 29.08 -15.97 -18.45
C PHE A 376 29.75 -17.06 -17.61
N GLU A 377 30.28 -16.67 -16.46
CA GLU A 377 30.91 -17.56 -15.48
C GLU A 377 29.98 -17.72 -14.28
N LEU A 378 29.59 -18.96 -13.94
CA LEU A 378 28.78 -19.24 -12.76
C LEU A 378 29.62 -19.02 -11.49
N ILE A 379 29.15 -18.12 -10.60
CA ILE A 379 29.82 -17.82 -9.33
C ILE A 379 29.08 -18.44 -8.15
N TYR A 380 27.75 -18.48 -8.21
CA TYR A 380 26.94 -18.96 -7.11
C TYR A 380 25.60 -19.51 -7.57
N GLN A 381 25.13 -20.56 -6.90
CA GLN A 381 23.77 -21.07 -7.01
C GLN A 381 23.26 -21.34 -5.59
N SER A 382 22.08 -20.81 -5.26
CA SER A 382 21.48 -21.03 -3.95
C SER A 382 20.78 -22.39 -3.86
N ASP A 383 20.82 -22.99 -2.68
CA ASP A 383 19.94 -24.10 -2.27
C ASP A 383 18.62 -23.61 -1.65
N LEU A 384 18.32 -22.31 -1.75
CA LEU A 384 17.11 -21.70 -1.19
C LEU A 384 15.84 -22.17 -1.93
N PRO A 385 14.66 -22.16 -1.26
CA PRO A 385 13.38 -22.47 -1.90
C PRO A 385 13.10 -21.61 -3.14
N GLN A 386 13.53 -20.34 -3.10
CA GLN A 386 13.61 -19.50 -4.29
C GLN A 386 15.01 -19.63 -4.88
N LYS A 387 15.12 -20.27 -6.04
CA LYS A 387 16.39 -20.46 -6.73
C LYS A 387 17.01 -19.09 -7.06
N VAL A 388 18.27 -18.89 -6.71
CA VAL A 388 19.07 -17.71 -7.08
C VAL A 388 20.30 -18.20 -7.79
N ILE A 389 20.57 -17.64 -8.96
CA ILE A 389 21.74 -17.98 -9.77
C ILE A 389 22.52 -16.70 -10.06
N VAL A 390 23.83 -16.75 -9.89
CA VAL A 390 24.71 -15.61 -10.12
C VAL A 390 25.76 -15.93 -11.16
N TYR A 391 25.79 -15.10 -12.19
CA TYR A 391 26.82 -15.13 -13.21
C TYR A 391 27.64 -13.86 -13.17
N LYS A 392 28.95 -14.00 -13.35
CA LYS A 392 29.87 -12.92 -13.72
C LYS A 392 29.95 -12.86 -15.24
N ILE A 393 29.95 -11.66 -15.78
CA ILE A 393 30.02 -11.42 -17.22
C ILE A 393 31.44 -10.95 -17.54
N ASN A 394 32.15 -11.74 -18.34
CA ASN A 394 33.50 -11.40 -18.78
C ASN A 394 33.41 -10.62 -20.10
N TYR A 395 33.92 -9.40 -20.11
CA TYR A 395 34.02 -8.58 -21.31
C TYR A 395 35.44 -8.72 -21.87
N ASP A 396 35.55 -9.12 -23.14
CA ASP A 396 36.82 -9.23 -23.87
C ASP A 396 37.47 -7.86 -24.14
#